data_AF-A0A842YIZ3-F1
#
_entry.id   AF-A0A842YIZ3-F1
#
_cell.length_a   1.000
_cell.length_b   1.000
_cell.length_c   1.000
_cell.angle_alpha   90.00
_cell.angle_beta   90.00
_cell.angle_gamma   90.00
#
_symmetry.space_group_name_H-M   'P 1'
#
loop_
_entity.id
_entity.type
_entity.pdbx_description
1 polymer ?
#
loop_
_entity_poly.entity_id
_entity_poly.type
_entity_poly.pdbx_seq_one_letter_code
_entity_poly.pdbx_strand_id
1 'polypeptide(L)'
;MEVDFSMENIRRCLCLDCPVQRKSRCVADKKRIMLLITQQDLDSAMRMDTDRVPGVYCSTGRAICTDIDPHEECLCSECEVWVEHRLGDAEISEYFCIRD
;
A
#
# COMPACT_ATOMS: atom_id res chain seq x y z
N MET A 1 -5.66 -13.68 -7.52
CA MET A 1 -6.46 -13.31 -6.35
C MET A 1 -6.37 -11.80 -6.24
N GLU A 2 -7.50 -11.09 -6.26
CA GLU A 2 -7.52 -9.63 -6.24
C GLU A 2 -7.94 -9.19 -4.84
N VAL A 3 -7.15 -8.31 -4.22
CA VAL A 3 -7.47 -7.73 -2.91
C VAL A 3 -8.21 -6.43 -3.17
N ASP A 4 -9.38 -6.29 -2.56
CA ASP A 4 -10.17 -5.07 -2.69
C ASP A 4 -9.41 -3.86 -2.13
N PHE A 5 -9.37 -2.79 -2.90
CA PHE A 5 -8.74 -1.55 -2.50
C PHE A 5 -9.71 -0.74 -1.61
N SER A 6 -9.69 -1.03 -0.32
CA SER A 6 -10.56 -0.41 0.70
C SER A 6 -9.74 0.27 1.80
N MET A 7 -10.29 1.28 2.47
CA MET A 7 -9.64 1.91 3.63
C MET A 7 -9.38 0.92 4.76
N GLU A 8 -10.26 -0.08 4.90
CA GLU A 8 -10.08 -1.19 5.82
C GLU A 8 -8.80 -1.97 5.49
N ASN A 9 -8.65 -2.44 4.25
CA ASN A 9 -7.47 -3.20 3.84
C ASN A 9 -6.19 -2.35 3.87
N ILE A 10 -6.28 -1.05 3.57
CA ILE A 10 -5.15 -0.12 3.70
C ILE A 10 -4.75 0.08 5.17
N ARG A 11 -5.69 0.14 6.11
CA ARG A 11 -5.37 0.27 7.54
C ARG A 11 -4.81 -1.03 8.11
N ARG A 12 -5.27 -2.18 7.60
CA ARG A 12 -4.78 -3.51 8.00
C ARG A 12 -3.40 -3.84 7.43
N CYS A 13 -3.06 -3.30 6.27
CA CYS A 13 -1.70 -3.36 5.74
C CYS A 13 -0.89 -2.15 6.21
N LEU A 14 0.11 -2.37 7.06
CA LEU A 14 1.12 -1.38 7.49
C LEU A 14 1.98 -0.80 6.33
N CYS A 15 1.57 -0.97 5.07
CA CYS A 15 2.19 -0.49 3.83
C CYS A 15 2.69 0.94 3.94
N LEU A 16 1.90 1.80 4.58
CA LEU A 16 2.22 3.21 4.76
C LEU A 16 3.46 3.40 5.63
N ASP A 17 3.70 2.52 6.57
CA ASP A 17 4.77 2.65 7.56
C ASP A 17 5.99 1.79 7.22
N CYS A 18 5.98 1.12 6.06
CA CYS A 18 7.11 0.35 5.58
C CYS A 18 8.35 1.24 5.35
N PRO A 19 9.55 0.81 5.80
CA PRO A 19 10.81 1.53 5.61
C PRO A 19 11.07 2.00 4.18
N VAL A 20 10.77 1.15 3.19
CA VAL A 20 10.87 1.44 1.73
C VAL A 20 10.17 2.74 1.31
N GLN A 21 9.12 3.13 2.02
CA GLN A 21 8.30 4.30 1.70
C GLN A 21 8.66 5.56 2.49
N ARG A 22 9.49 5.45 3.54
CA ARG A 22 9.69 6.51 4.54
C ARG A 22 10.23 7.81 3.97
N LYS A 23 11.08 7.72 2.93
CA LYS A 23 11.74 8.86 2.28
C LYS A 23 10.98 9.36 1.04
N SER A 24 9.92 8.67 0.62
CA SER A 24 9.16 9.01 -0.58
C SER A 24 8.26 10.23 -0.35
N ARG A 25 8.44 11.24 -1.20
CA ARG A 25 7.56 12.41 -1.24
C ARG A 25 6.19 12.03 -1.80
N CYS A 26 6.14 11.20 -2.83
CA CYS A 26 4.89 10.71 -3.40
C CYS A 26 4.01 10.01 -2.34
N VAL A 27 4.62 9.15 -1.51
CA VAL A 27 3.91 8.48 -0.41
C VAL A 27 3.43 9.51 0.60
N ALA A 28 4.26 10.46 1.01
CA ALA A 28 3.87 11.50 1.97
C ALA A 28 2.69 12.34 1.48
N ASP A 29 2.69 12.75 0.20
CA ASP A 29 1.61 13.54 -0.39
C ASP A 29 0.30 12.73 -0.46
N LYS A 30 0.37 11.47 -0.90
CA LYS A 30 -0.79 10.56 -0.93
C LYS A 30 -1.30 10.19 0.46
N LYS A 31 -0.45 10.05 1.48
CA LYS A 31 -0.87 9.89 2.89
C LYS A 31 -1.70 11.10 3.35
N ARG A 32 -1.29 12.32 3.00
CA ARG A 32 -2.06 13.53 3.33
C ARG A 32 -3.43 13.52 2.64
N ILE A 33 -3.51 13.11 1.37
CA ILE A 33 -4.78 12.95 0.65
C ILE A 33 -5.67 11.93 1.36
N MET A 34 -5.12 10.77 1.74
CA MET A 34 -5.84 9.74 2.48
C MET A 34 -6.43 10.28 3.80
N LEU A 35 -5.61 11.00 4.59
CA LEU A 35 -6.06 11.61 5.84
C LEU A 35 -7.24 12.57 5.62
N LEU A 36 -7.17 13.41 4.58
CA LEU A 36 -8.26 14.31 4.22
C LEU A 36 -9.55 13.57 3.83
N ILE A 37 -9.44 12.47 3.08
CA ILE A 37 -10.59 11.63 2.70
C ILE A 37 -11.22 11.02 3.95
N THR A 38 -10.41 10.42 4.83
CA THR A 38 -10.88 9.78 6.06
C THR A 38 -11.49 10.75 7.06
N GLN A 39 -10.98 11.99 7.15
CA GLN A 39 -11.53 13.03 8.04
C GLN A 39 -12.87 13.58 7.56
N GLN A 40 -13.16 13.48 6.26
CA GLN A 40 -14.42 13.96 5.69
C GLN A 40 -15.51 12.87 5.66
N ASP A 41 -15.27 11.68 6.25
CA ASP A 41 -16.18 10.52 6.20
C ASP A 41 -16.61 10.17 4.76
N LEU A 42 -15.76 10.47 3.78
CA LEU A 42 -16.02 10.21 2.36
C LEU A 42 -15.83 8.72 1.98
N ASP A 43 -15.74 7.85 2.99
CA ASP A 43 -15.39 6.43 2.91
C ASP A 43 -16.29 5.63 1.94
N SER A 44 -17.49 6.11 1.60
CA SER A 44 -18.42 5.43 0.66
C SER A 44 -18.57 6.08 -0.73
N ALA A 45 -18.16 7.34 -0.92
CA ALA A 45 -18.45 8.09 -2.15
C ALA A 45 -17.24 8.29 -3.06
N MET A 46 -16.04 8.38 -2.49
CA MET A 46 -14.81 8.39 -3.28
C MET A 46 -14.37 6.95 -3.48
N ARG A 47 -14.56 6.41 -4.69
CA ARG A 47 -13.69 5.33 -5.16
C ARG A 47 -12.27 5.82 -4.91
N MET A 48 -11.59 5.17 -3.98
CA MET A 48 -10.17 5.37 -3.83
C MET A 48 -9.55 4.70 -5.04
N ASP A 49 -9.47 5.44 -6.14
CA ASP A 49 -8.70 4.99 -7.28
C ASP A 49 -7.29 4.71 -6.76
N THR A 50 -6.74 3.59 -7.22
CA THR A 50 -5.43 3.09 -6.77
C THR A 50 -4.35 4.16 -6.95
N ASP A 51 -4.54 5.08 -7.90
CA ASP A 51 -3.69 6.24 -8.19
C ASP A 51 -3.75 7.38 -7.14
N ARG A 52 -4.69 7.38 -6.19
CA ARG A 52 -4.87 8.48 -5.21
C ARG A 52 -4.28 8.20 -3.83
N VAL A 53 -4.02 6.93 -3.52
CA VAL A 53 -3.58 6.49 -2.19
C VAL A 53 -2.38 5.55 -2.35
N PRO A 54 -1.43 5.49 -1.40
CA PRO A 54 -0.27 4.59 -1.51
C PRO A 54 -0.64 3.11 -1.25
N GLY A 55 -1.94 2.81 -1.23
CA GLY A 55 -2.51 1.64 -0.58
C GLY A 55 -2.22 0.33 -1.28
N VAL A 56 -2.04 -0.72 -0.50
CA VAL A 56 -2.04 -2.12 -0.94
C VAL A 56 -1.07 -2.48 -2.09
N TYR A 57 0.07 -1.77 -2.22
CA TYR A 57 1.13 -2.24 -3.13
C TYR A 57 1.59 -3.66 -2.76
N CYS A 58 1.57 -4.01 -1.46
CA CYS A 58 1.81 -5.38 -1.03
C CYS A 58 0.82 -6.33 -1.72
N SER A 59 -0.47 -6.02 -1.86
CA SER A 59 -1.37 -6.97 -2.54
C SER A 59 -1.14 -7.13 -4.05
N THR A 60 -0.48 -6.15 -4.68
CA THR A 60 -0.29 -6.11 -6.14
C THR A 60 1.16 -6.32 -6.57
N GLY A 61 2.11 -6.28 -5.63
CA GLY A 61 3.55 -6.27 -5.87
C GLY A 61 4.09 -5.00 -6.55
N ARG A 62 3.26 -3.98 -6.81
CA ARG A 62 3.67 -2.81 -7.59
C ARG A 62 3.44 -1.53 -6.82
N ALA A 63 4.51 -0.75 -6.68
CA ALA A 63 4.44 0.56 -6.06
C ALA A 63 4.16 1.63 -7.12
N ILE A 64 3.10 2.42 -6.90
CA ILE A 64 2.75 3.56 -7.77
C ILE A 64 3.74 4.73 -7.59
N CYS A 65 4.30 4.85 -6.39
CA CYS A 65 5.33 5.85 -6.12
C CYS A 65 6.69 5.31 -6.56
N THR A 66 7.33 6.02 -7.48
CA THR A 66 8.62 5.63 -8.04
C THR A 66 9.80 6.18 -7.25
N ASP A 67 9.60 7.04 -6.25
CA ASP A 67 10.62 7.62 -5.38
C ASP A 67 10.76 6.88 -4.03
N ILE A 68 10.39 5.59 -4.01
CA ILE A 68 10.67 4.67 -2.90
C ILE A 68 12.13 4.20 -2.92
N ASP A 69 12.63 3.76 -1.76
CA ASP A 69 14.00 3.30 -1.59
C ASP A 69 14.07 1.76 -1.65
N PRO A 70 14.42 1.14 -2.79
CA PRO A 70 14.35 -0.32 -2.97
C PRO A 70 15.39 -1.08 -2.14
N HIS A 71 16.29 -0.38 -1.45
CA HIS A 71 17.27 -1.00 -0.54
C HIS A 71 16.75 -1.15 0.90
N GLU A 72 15.55 -0.66 1.18
CA GLU A 72 14.88 -0.76 2.48
C GLU A 72 13.78 -1.83 2.41
N GLU A 73 13.37 -2.35 3.57
CA GLU A 73 12.44 -3.48 3.65
C GLU A 73 10.99 -3.10 3.30
N CYS A 74 10.32 -3.99 2.54
CA CYS A 74 8.88 -3.97 2.32
C CYS A 74 8.26 -4.98 3.29
N LEU A 75 7.68 -4.50 4.41
CA LEU A 75 7.12 -5.34 5.47
C LEU A 75 5.77 -5.98 5.07
N CYS A 76 5.67 -6.49 3.84
CA CYS A 76 4.43 -7.04 3.29
C CYS A 76 3.97 -8.31 3.99
N SER A 77 4.91 -9.15 4.46
CA SER A 77 4.60 -10.33 5.25
C SER A 77 3.95 -10.01 6.60
N GLU A 78 4.08 -8.77 7.08
CA GLU A 78 3.37 -8.29 8.28
C GLU A 78 1.95 -7.79 7.98
N CYS A 79 1.55 -7.66 6.71
CA CYS A 79 0.16 -7.32 6.39
C CYS A 79 -0.76 -8.54 6.56
N GLU A 80 -1.78 -8.41 7.41
CA GLU A 80 -2.80 -9.46 7.59
C GLU A 80 -3.49 -9.83 6.27
N VAL A 81 -3.81 -8.84 5.44
CA VAL A 81 -4.43 -9.06 4.12
C VAL A 81 -3.50 -9.84 3.19
N TRP A 82 -2.18 -9.61 3.27
CA TRP A 82 -1.19 -10.39 2.51
C TRP A 82 -1.18 -11.85 2.94
N VAL A 83 -1.25 -12.11 4.25
CA VAL A 83 -1.28 -13.46 4.84
C VAL A 83 -2.59 -14.18 4.53
N GLU A 84 -3.74 -13.52 4.75
CA GLU A 84 -5.08 -14.06 4.49
C GLU A 84 -5.27 -14.47 3.04
N HIS A 85 -4.75 -13.65 2.12
CA HIS A 85 -4.77 -13.91 0.70
C HIS A 85 -3.55 -14.73 0.23
N ARG A 86 -2.74 -15.30 1.12
CA ARG A 86 -1.60 -16.17 0.78
C ARG A 86 -0.72 -15.61 -0.33
N LEU A 87 -0.50 -14.30 -0.32
CA LEU A 87 0.15 -13.61 -1.44
C LEU A 87 1.66 -13.89 -1.49
N GLY A 88 2.24 -14.37 -0.38
CA GLY A 88 3.60 -14.90 -0.30
C GLY A 88 3.77 -16.36 -0.73
N ASP A 89 2.69 -17.09 -1.05
CA ASP A 89 2.77 -18.47 -1.55
C ASP A 89 3.04 -18.54 -3.06
N ALA A 90 2.88 -17.41 -3.77
CA ALA A 90 3.39 -17.24 -5.13
C ALA A 90 4.90 -16.95 -5.10
N GLU A 91 5.63 -16.99 -6.22
CA GLU A 91 7.07 -16.63 -6.34
C GLU A 91 7.40 -15.15 -5.97
N ILE A 92 6.53 -14.49 -5.19
CA ILE A 92 6.57 -13.09 -4.83
C ILE A 92 7.06 -13.01 -3.37
N SER A 93 8.38 -12.94 -3.22
CA SER A 93 9.05 -12.83 -1.93
C SER A 93 8.83 -11.48 -1.24
N GLU A 94 9.19 -11.39 0.05
CA GLU A 94 9.10 -10.23 0.95
C GLU A 94 9.75 -8.92 0.44
N TYR A 95 10.45 -8.96 -0.70
CA TYR A 95 11.18 -7.84 -1.29
C TYR A 95 10.40 -7.09 -2.38
N PHE A 96 9.14 -7.44 -2.62
CA PHE A 96 8.44 -7.04 -3.84
C PHE A 96 7.88 -5.60 -3.76
N CYS A 97 8.78 -4.63 -3.80
CA CYS A 97 8.48 -3.26 -4.20
C CYS A 97 9.08 -3.01 -5.59
N ILE A 98 8.38 -3.45 -6.64
CA ILE A 98 8.78 -3.13 -8.01
C ILE A 98 8.33 -1.70 -8.34
N ARG A 99 9.28 -0.89 -8.81
CA ARG A 99 9.02 0.44 -9.41
C ARG A 99 8.44 0.22 -10.80
N ASP A 100 7.32 0.86 -11.10
CA ASP A 100 6.76 0.93 -12.47
C ASP A 100 7.60 1.85 -13.37
#